data_AF-A0A938QDS2-F1
#
_entry.id   AF-A0A938QDS2-F1
#
_cell.length_a   1.000
_cell.length_b   1.000
_cell.length_c   1.000
_cell.angle_alpha   90.00
_cell.angle_beta   90.00
_cell.angle_gamma   90.00
#
_symmetry.space_group_name_H-M   'P 1'
#
loop_
_entity.id
_entity.type
_entity.pdbx_description
1 polymer ?
#
loop_
_entity_poly.entity_id
_entity_poly.type
_entity_poly.pdbx_seq_one_letter_code
_entity_poly.pdbx_strand_id
1 'polypeptide(L)'
;MLSPQRGDAAVPDLSAWATEIARRTDPEVDTQVEFEEDSHTFILRLTKGARVLIFRLSQTQVYTDGREAECERTLVRKIKDLWNLI
;
A
#
# COMPACT_ATOMS: atom_id res chain seq x y z
N MET A 1 2.83 -1.43 -14.23
CA MET A 1 1.90 -1.99 -13.23
C MET A 1 2.61 -2.26 -11.92
N LEU A 2 1.89 -2.35 -10.79
CA LEU A 2 2.46 -2.71 -9.48
C LEU A 2 2.74 -4.21 -9.32
N SER A 3 1.95 -5.07 -9.96
CA SER A 3 2.15 -6.51 -9.99
C SER A 3 1.54 -7.11 -11.26
N PRO A 4 2.21 -8.06 -11.93
CA PRO A 4 1.63 -8.84 -13.02
C PRO A 4 0.68 -9.95 -12.55
N GLN A 5 0.74 -10.36 -11.27
CA GLN A 5 -0.09 -11.39 -10.66
C GLN A 5 -1.50 -10.86 -10.41
N ARG A 6 -2.49 -11.74 -10.28
CA ARG A 6 -3.91 -11.37 -10.14
C ARG A 6 -4.49 -11.85 -8.81
N GLY A 7 -5.45 -11.08 -8.30
CA GLY A 7 -6.10 -11.33 -7.02
C GLY A 7 -5.09 -11.44 -5.88
N ASP A 8 -5.34 -12.38 -4.97
CA ASP A 8 -4.50 -12.64 -3.81
C ASP A 8 -3.03 -12.95 -4.16
N ALA A 9 -2.77 -13.53 -5.34
CA ALA A 9 -1.40 -13.82 -5.78
C ALA A 9 -0.53 -12.56 -5.97
N ALA A 10 -1.11 -11.37 -6.05
CA ALA A 10 -0.39 -10.10 -6.10
C ALA A 10 0.03 -9.57 -4.71
N VAL A 11 -0.53 -10.12 -3.61
CA VAL A 11 -0.25 -9.65 -2.25
C VAL A 11 1.25 -9.62 -1.90
N PRO A 12 2.07 -10.62 -2.26
CA PRO A 12 3.51 -10.58 -1.98
C PRO A 12 4.22 -9.39 -2.65
N ASP A 13 3.89 -9.10 -3.91
CA ASP A 13 4.48 -7.99 -4.66
C ASP A 13 4.08 -6.64 -4.06
N LEU A 14 2.79 -6.47 -3.75
CA LEU A 14 2.31 -5.25 -3.11
C LEU A 14 2.90 -5.07 -1.71
N SER A 15 3.09 -6.16 -0.97
CA SER A 15 3.73 -6.13 0.35
C SER A 15 5.18 -5.67 0.25
N ALA A 16 5.95 -6.24 -0.67
CA ALA A 16 7.34 -5.84 -0.90
C ALA A 16 7.44 -4.37 -1.35
N TRP A 17 6.58 -3.97 -2.29
CA TRP A 17 6.49 -2.59 -2.78
C TRP A 17 6.14 -1.59 -1.66
N ALA A 18 5.11 -1.88 -0.87
CA ALA A 18 4.68 -1.00 0.22
C ALA A 18 5.75 -0.92 1.33
N THR A 19 6.38 -2.05 1.67
CA THR A 19 7.44 -2.13 2.68
C THR A 19 8.64 -1.27 2.28
N GLU A 20 9.09 -1.36 1.02
CA GLU A 20 10.21 -0.56 0.52
C GLU A 20 9.89 0.94 0.58
N ILE A 21 8.66 1.32 0.21
CA ILE A 21 8.21 2.71 0.31
C ILE A 21 8.15 3.20 1.75
N ALA A 22 7.65 2.37 2.67
CA ALA A 22 7.64 2.68 4.09
C ALA A 22 9.04 2.86 4.64
N ARG A 23 9.95 1.90 4.40
CA ARG A 23 11.32 1.95 4.90
C ARG A 23 12.07 3.23 4.53
N ARG A 24 11.92 3.71 3.29
CA ARG A 24 12.59 4.96 2.84
C ARG A 24 11.88 6.24 3.26
N THR A 25 10.60 6.17 3.65
CA THR A 25 9.79 7.34 4.03
C THR A 25 9.75 7.53 5.55
N ASP A 26 9.45 6.44 6.27
CA ASP A 26 9.45 6.33 7.72
C ASP A 26 9.69 4.86 8.14
N PRO A 27 10.90 4.52 8.63
CA PRO A 27 11.22 3.17 9.08
C PRO A 27 10.40 2.65 10.26
N GLU A 28 9.71 3.53 11.00
CA GLU A 28 8.85 3.13 12.13
C GLU A 28 7.45 2.67 11.67
N VAL A 29 7.14 2.81 10.37
CA VAL A 29 5.86 2.34 9.80
C VAL A 29 5.99 0.90 9.34
N ASP A 30 5.16 0.04 9.91
CA ASP A 30 4.94 -1.33 9.44
C ASP A 30 3.82 -1.37 8.39
N THR A 31 3.92 -2.29 7.43
CA THR A 31 2.95 -2.44 6.33
C THR A 31 2.46 -3.87 6.23
N GLN A 32 1.15 -4.05 6.21
CA GLN A 32 0.49 -5.32 5.92
C GLN A 32 -0.41 -5.16 4.71
N VAL A 33 -0.45 -6.16 3.84
CA VAL A 33 -1.31 -6.16 2.65
C VAL A 33 -2.16 -7.41 2.64
N GLU A 34 -3.45 -7.24 2.38
CA GLU A 34 -4.42 -8.33 2.17
C GLU A 34 -5.26 -8.03 0.93
N PHE A 35 -5.80 -9.06 0.29
CA PHE A 35 -6.74 -8.93 -0.81
C PHE A 35 -8.16 -9.28 -0.35
N GLU A 36 -9.08 -8.36 -0.50
CA GLU A 36 -10.51 -8.55 -0.21
C GLU A 36 -11.19 -9.03 -1.50
N GLU A 37 -11.54 -10.32 -1.55
CA GLU A 37 -12.08 -10.96 -2.76
C GLU A 37 -13.42 -10.37 -3.17
N ASP A 38 -14.33 -10.11 -2.22
CA ASP A 38 -15.68 -9.60 -2.49
C ASP A 38 -15.69 -8.22 -3.15
N SER A 39 -14.75 -7.35 -2.76
CA SER A 39 -14.63 -5.99 -3.28
C SER A 39 -13.60 -5.87 -4.40
N HIS A 40 -12.82 -6.93 -4.65
CA HIS A 40 -11.65 -6.92 -5.53
C HIS A 40 -10.70 -5.76 -5.23
N THR A 41 -10.39 -5.55 -3.94
CA THR A 41 -9.47 -4.49 -3.51
C THR A 41 -8.33 -5.02 -2.66
N PHE A 42 -7.18 -4.36 -2.77
CA PHE A 42 -6.05 -4.57 -1.88
C PHE A 42 -6.15 -3.59 -0.73
N ILE A 43 -6.06 -4.11 0.48
CA ILE A 43 -6.09 -3.33 1.71
C ILE A 43 -4.66 -3.28 2.25
N LEU A 44 -4.10 -2.07 2.27
CA LEU A 44 -2.79 -1.79 2.85
C LEU A 44 -3.01 -1.17 4.23
N ARG A 45 -2.63 -1.91 5.26
CA ARG A 45 -2.64 -1.45 6.65
C ARG A 45 -1.26 -0.90 7.00
N LEU A 46 -1.21 0.40 7.29
CA LEU A 46 -0.01 1.11 7.72
C LEU A 46 -0.10 1.33 9.23
N THR A 47 0.89 0.86 9.99
CA THR A 47 0.89 0.92 11.45
C THR A 47 2.11 1.66 11.98
N LYS A 48 1.91 2.61 12.90
CA LYS A 48 2.99 3.29 13.64
C LYS A 48 2.62 3.42 15.11
N GLY A 49 3.25 2.62 15.97
CA GLY A 49 2.85 2.50 17.38
C GLY A 49 1.37 2.10 17.50
N ALA A 50 0.55 2.92 18.16
CA ALA A 50 -0.89 2.68 18.32
C ALA A 50 -1.74 3.17 17.13
N ARG A 51 -1.14 3.81 16.12
CA ARG A 51 -1.86 4.41 15.00
C ARG A 51 -1.95 3.44 13.84
N VAL A 52 -3.12 3.38 13.22
CA VAL A 52 -3.39 2.57 12.04
C VAL A 52 -4.05 3.43 10.98
N LEU A 53 -3.55 3.36 9.75
CA LEU A 53 -4.18 3.95 8.57
C LEU A 53 -4.42 2.87 7.53
N ILE A 54 -5.63 2.85 6.98
CA ILE A 54 -5.99 1.95 5.87
C ILE A 54 -5.90 2.71 4.55
N PHE A 55 -5.14 2.17 3.62
CA PHE A 55 -5.04 2.63 2.24
C PHE A 55 -5.53 1.51 1.32
N ARG A 56 -6.45 1.83 0.40
CA ARG A 56 -7.03 0.85 -0.51
C ARG A 56 -6.54 1.08 -1.92
N LEU A 57 -6.19 0.01 -2.62
CA LEU A 57 -5.91 0.00 -4.05
C LEU A 57 -6.91 -0.91 -4.75
N SER A 58 -7.61 -0.37 -5.75
CA SER A 58 -8.42 -1.18 -6.67
C SER A 58 -7.51 -2.03 -7.57
N GLN A 59 -8.02 -3.17 -8.06
CA GLN A 59 -7.33 -3.97 -9.08
C GLN A 59 -6.89 -3.15 -10.29
N THR A 60 -7.73 -2.21 -10.76
CA THR A 60 -7.38 -1.33 -11.88
C THR A 60 -6.11 -0.52 -11.61
N GLN A 61 -5.95 0.02 -10.39
CA GLN A 61 -4.75 0.78 -10.01
C GLN A 61 -3.51 -0.11 -9.93
N VAL A 62 -3.65 -1.36 -9.50
CA VAL A 62 -2.53 -2.31 -9.40
C VAL A 62 -2.08 -2.78 -10.78
N TYR A 63 -3.01 -3.05 -11.69
CA TYR A 63 -2.73 -3.74 -12.94
C TYR A 63 -2.55 -2.84 -14.16
N THR A 64 -2.79 -1.54 -14.02
CA THR A 64 -2.63 -0.58 -15.11
C THR A 64 -1.23 -0.01 -15.13
N ASP A 65 -0.59 -0.03 -16.30
CA ASP A 65 0.73 0.57 -16.51
C ASP A 65 0.69 2.10 -16.37
N GLY A 66 1.76 2.67 -15.82
CA GLY A 66 1.90 4.11 -15.63
C GLY A 66 1.19 4.68 -14.40
N ARG A 67 0.54 3.82 -13.58
CA ARG A 67 -0.08 4.23 -12.31
C ARG A 67 0.84 4.07 -11.11
N GLU A 68 2.01 3.42 -11.24
CA GLU A 68 2.89 3.13 -10.09
C GLU A 68 3.33 4.42 -9.40
N ALA A 69 3.79 5.40 -10.16
CA ALA A 69 4.27 6.68 -9.62
C ALA A 69 3.17 7.46 -8.89
N GLU A 70 1.92 7.36 -9.34
CA GLU A 70 0.77 7.98 -8.67
C GLU A 70 0.42 7.26 -7.37
N CYS A 71 0.38 5.93 -7.40
CA CYS A 71 0.13 5.11 -6.21
C CYS A 71 1.23 5.32 -5.16
N GLU A 72 2.49 5.38 -5.59
CA GLU A 72 3.65 5.66 -4.75
C GLU A 72 3.58 7.05 -4.11
N ARG A 73 3.31 8.11 -4.90
CA ARG A 73 3.12 9.46 -4.35
C ARG A 73 2.01 9.50 -3.30
N THR A 74 0.92 8.78 -3.55
CA THR A 74 -0.21 8.70 -2.61
C THR A 74 0.18 7.96 -1.34
N LEU A 75 0.86 6.81 -1.44
CA LEU A 75 1.33 6.05 -0.28
C LEU A 75 2.31 6.87 0.57
N VAL A 76 3.28 7.54 -0.07
CA VAL A 76 4.23 8.45 0.63
C VAL A 76 3.47 9.54 1.38
N ARG A 77 2.43 10.12 0.78
CA ARG A 77 1.59 11.12 1.47
C ARG A 77 0.86 10.50 2.67
N LYS A 78 0.27 9.31 2.53
CA LYS A 78 -0.42 8.62 3.64
C LYS A 78 0.50 8.29 4.81
N ILE A 79 1.73 7.88 4.52
CA ILE A 79 2.77 7.64 5.54
C ILE A 79 3.13 8.95 6.26
N LYS A 80 3.26 10.06 5.53
CA LYS A 80 3.46 11.38 6.15
C LYS A 80 2.24 11.87 6.92
N ASP A 81 1.02 11.56 6.47
CA ASP A 81 -0.21 11.91 7.18
C ASP A 81 -0.27 11.19 8.55
N LEU A 82 0.26 9.97 8.67
CA LEU A 82 0.41 9.26 9.96
C LEU A 82 1.29 10.03 10.96
N TRP A 83 2.23 10.87 10.49
CA TRP A 83 2.99 11.80 11.34
C TRP A 83 2.12 12.95 11.84
N ASN A 84 1.28 13.53 10.99
CA ASN A 84 0.49 14.72 11.32
C ASN A 84 -0.72 14.43 12.23
N LEU A 85 -0.93 13.16 12.61
CA LEU A 85 -1.87 12.78 13.68
C LEU A 85 -1.26 12.93 15.10
N ILE A 86 -0.13 13.65 15.24
CA ILE A 86 0.46 14.10 16.52
C ILE A 86 -0.21 15.39 16.96
#